data_AF-A0AAE1PV84-F1
#
_entry.id   AF-A0AAE1PV84-F1
#
_cell.length_a   1.000
_cell.length_b   1.000
_cell.length_c   1.000
_cell.angle_alpha   90.00
_cell.angle_beta   90.00
_cell.angle_gamma   90.00
#
_symmetry.space_group_name_H-M   'P 1'
#
loop_
_entity.id
_entity.type
_entity.pdbx_description
1 polymer ?
#
loop_
_entity_poly.entity_id
_entity_poly.type
_entity_poly.pdbx_seq_one_letter_code
_entity_poly.pdbx_strand_id
1 'polypeptide(L)'
;ENQWLQWDLGPPHRVTGVVTRGRGDTGRKHWVKAYTLTYSNDTRLWFTYKDGNHLDTKVFGGNLDKHTERRHYLNSPFTARYIRLHPRRWRRSIALRAALIGCPHKGNCGPGFFRVTQDSAAVRNRKTDTET
;
A
#
# COMPACT_ATOMS: atom_id res chain seq x y z
N GLU A 1 -3.32 -13.46 14.09
CA GLU A 1 -2.21 -12.63 13.54
C GLU A 1 -2.76 -11.25 13.17
N ASN A 2 -2.31 -10.20 13.86
CA ASN A 2 -2.94 -8.85 13.87
C ASN A 2 -2.03 -7.76 13.28
N GLN A 3 -1.04 -8.14 12.46
CA GLN A 3 -0.04 -7.21 11.94
C GLN A 3 -0.58 -6.47 10.71
N TRP A 4 -0.35 -5.16 10.64
CA TRP A 4 -0.73 -4.34 9.48
C TRP A 4 0.25 -3.19 9.24
N LEU A 5 0.30 -2.74 7.99
CA LEU A 5 0.85 -1.45 7.59
C LEU A 5 -0.33 -0.51 7.32
N GLN A 6 -0.35 0.69 7.91
CA GLN A 6 -1.41 1.67 7.71
C GLN A 6 -0.89 2.92 7.01
N TRP A 7 -1.66 3.41 6.05
CA TRP A 7 -1.52 4.76 5.50
C TRP A 7 -2.64 5.65 6.05
N ASP A 8 -2.31 6.86 6.46
CA ASP A 8 -3.25 8.00 6.56
C ASP A 8 -2.92 8.97 5.42
N LEU A 9 -3.89 9.17 4.52
CA LEU A 9 -3.73 10.03 3.35
C LEU A 9 -4.18 11.48 3.61
N GLY A 10 -4.64 11.80 4.82
CA GLY A 10 -5.22 13.11 5.15
C GLY A 10 -6.62 13.23 4.56
N PRO A 11 -6.87 14.00 3.49
CA PRO A 11 -8.15 13.95 2.78
C PRO A 11 -8.43 12.56 2.18
N PRO A 12 -9.70 12.17 1.93
CA PRO A 12 -10.01 10.94 1.20
C PRO A 12 -9.40 10.94 -0.21
N HIS A 13 -8.83 9.81 -0.59
CA HIS A 13 -8.26 9.58 -1.92
C HIS A 13 -8.95 8.38 -2.59
N ARG A 14 -9.06 8.44 -3.91
CA ARG A 14 -9.48 7.30 -4.73
C ARG A 14 -8.27 6.42 -4.99
N VAL A 15 -8.25 5.23 -4.39
CA VAL A 15 -7.20 4.22 -4.52
C VAL A 15 -7.54 3.28 -5.67
N THR A 16 -6.61 3.13 -6.60
CA THR A 16 -6.74 2.31 -7.82
C THR A 16 -5.74 1.16 -7.87
N GLY A 17 -4.74 1.13 -6.99
CA GLY A 17 -3.75 0.07 -6.98
C GLY A 17 -2.84 0.08 -5.77
N VAL A 18 -2.06 -0.99 -5.63
CA VAL A 18 -1.04 -1.16 -4.59
C VAL A 18 0.23 -1.68 -5.23
N VAL A 19 1.36 -1.10 -4.85
CA VAL A 19 2.70 -1.57 -5.21
C VAL A 19 3.37 -2.14 -3.98
N THR A 20 4.01 -3.29 -4.11
CA THR A 20 4.74 -3.96 -3.03
C THR A 20 6.13 -4.37 -3.50
N ARG A 21 7.11 -4.29 -2.60
CA ARG A 21 8.50 -4.72 -2.82
C ARG A 21 9.03 -5.37 -1.55
N GLY A 22 9.83 -6.42 -1.68
CA GLY A 22 10.47 -7.06 -0.53
C GLY A 22 11.60 -6.24 0.09
N ARG A 23 12.25 -6.82 1.10
CA ARG A 23 13.37 -6.22 1.83
C ARG A 23 14.69 -6.41 1.07
N GLY A 24 15.07 -5.45 0.23
CA GLY A 24 16.23 -5.54 -0.65
C GLY A 24 17.56 -5.04 -0.07
N ASP A 25 17.54 -4.36 1.08
CA ASP A 25 18.67 -3.71 1.75
C ASP A 25 19.64 -4.68 2.46
N THR A 26 19.26 -5.95 2.64
CA THR A 26 20.08 -6.95 3.34
C THR A 26 20.22 -8.24 2.54
N GLY A 27 21.20 -9.08 2.90
CA GLY A 27 21.31 -10.45 2.40
C GLY A 27 20.12 -11.35 2.76
N ARG A 28 19.27 -10.94 3.72
CA ARG A 28 18.14 -11.73 4.21
C ARG A 28 17.00 -11.79 3.19
N LYS A 29 16.46 -12.99 3.01
CA LYS A 29 15.37 -13.28 2.06
C LYS A 29 13.99 -13.07 2.71
N HIS A 30 13.63 -11.81 2.98
CA HIS A 30 12.37 -11.45 3.65
C HIS A 30 11.42 -10.69 2.72
N TRP A 31 10.19 -11.17 2.59
CA TRP A 31 9.13 -10.52 1.83
C TRP A 31 7.75 -11.08 2.18
N VAL A 32 6.71 -10.27 1.95
CA VAL A 32 5.31 -10.72 2.02
C VAL A 32 4.93 -11.44 0.73
N LYS A 33 4.39 -12.66 0.86
CA LYS A 33 3.93 -13.53 -0.24
C LYS A 33 2.43 -13.42 -0.50
N ALA A 34 1.64 -12.97 0.47
CA ALA A 34 0.21 -12.72 0.30
C ALA A 34 -0.28 -11.68 1.31
N TYR A 35 -1.26 -10.86 0.92
CA TYR A 35 -1.85 -9.84 1.79
C TYR A 35 -3.32 -9.57 1.45
N THR A 36 -4.03 -8.94 2.39
CA THR A 36 -5.40 -8.42 2.19
C THR A 36 -5.43 -6.92 2.52
N LEU A 37 -6.46 -6.21 2.08
CA LEU A 37 -6.63 -4.78 2.36
C LEU A 37 -7.90 -4.53 3.17
N THR A 38 -7.83 -3.60 4.12
CA THR A 38 -9.00 -2.96 4.71
C THR A 38 -8.88 -1.45 4.58
N TYR A 39 -10.00 -0.74 4.56
CA TYR A 39 -10.01 0.71 4.42
C TYR A 39 -11.09 1.34 5.31
N SER A 40 -10.90 2.62 5.65
CA SER A 40 -11.78 3.38 6.54
C SER A 40 -11.68 4.88 6.24
N ASN A 41 -12.71 5.63 6.61
CA ASN A 41 -12.69 7.09 6.60
C ASN A 41 -12.60 7.71 8.01
N ASP A 42 -12.82 6.92 9.06
CA ASP A 42 -12.97 7.42 10.43
C ASP A 42 -12.15 6.63 11.46
N THR A 43 -11.42 5.59 11.03
CA THR A 43 -10.69 4.60 11.86
C THR A 43 -11.56 3.74 12.79
N ARG A 44 -12.87 3.97 12.85
CA ARG A 44 -13.83 3.25 13.69
C ARG A 44 -14.45 2.10 12.92
N LEU A 45 -14.97 2.38 11.72
CA LEU A 45 -15.55 1.38 10.84
C LEU A 45 -14.56 1.02 9.73
N TRP A 46 -14.22 -0.27 9.65
CA TRP A 46 -13.30 -0.80 8.66
C TRP A 46 -14.03 -1.71 7.68
N PHE A 47 -13.82 -1.44 6.39
CA PHE A 47 -14.33 -2.26 5.30
C PHE A 47 -13.22 -3.13 4.74
N THR A 48 -13.53 -4.39 4.45
CA THR A 48 -12.60 -5.30 3.79
C THR A 48 -12.70 -5.14 2.28
N TYR A 49 -11.56 -5.04 1.61
CA TYR A 49 -11.54 -5.00 0.14
C TYR A 49 -11.94 -6.35 -0.46
N LYS A 50 -12.85 -6.29 -1.43
CA LYS A 50 -13.35 -7.41 -2.22
C LYS A 50 -13.20 -7.07 -3.70
N ASP A 51 -13.08 -8.09 -4.53
CA ASP A 51 -12.81 -7.91 -5.95
C ASP A 51 -14.12 -7.83 -6.74
N GLY A 52 -14.56 -6.65 -7.17
CA GLY A 52 -15.85 -6.53 -7.85
C GLY A 52 -17.01 -7.05 -7.00
N ASN A 53 -17.84 -7.90 -7.61
CA ASN A 53 -19.02 -8.48 -6.96
C ASN A 53 -18.70 -9.78 -6.18
N HIS A 54 -17.43 -10.12 -5.97
CA HIS A 54 -17.08 -11.29 -5.17
C HIS A 54 -17.47 -11.07 -3.70
N LEU A 55 -18.08 -12.08 -3.09
CA LEU A 55 -18.49 -12.04 -1.68
C LEU A 55 -17.30 -12.18 -0.73
N ASP A 56 -16.24 -12.83 -1.19
CA ASP A 56 -15.05 -13.13 -0.40
C ASP A 56 -14.03 -12.00 -0.35
N THR A 57 -13.23 -12.01 0.71
CA THR A 57 -12.09 -11.10 0.85
C THR A 57 -11.06 -11.37 -0.24
N LYS A 58 -10.64 -10.33 -0.97
CA LYS A 58 -9.57 -10.50 -1.96
C LYS A 58 -8.23 -10.70 -1.27
N VAL A 59 -7.63 -11.86 -1.52
CA VAL A 59 -6.23 -12.14 -1.17
C VAL A 59 -5.35 -11.81 -2.39
N PHE A 60 -4.46 -10.85 -2.22
CA PHE A 60 -3.47 -10.48 -3.23
C PHE A 60 -2.22 -11.36 -3.11
N GLY A 61 -1.70 -11.83 -4.24
CA GLY A 61 -0.37 -12.45 -4.29
C GLY A 61 0.71 -11.39 -4.10
N GLY A 62 1.53 -11.50 -3.06
CA GLY A 62 2.64 -10.57 -2.78
C GLY A 62 3.87 -10.81 -3.65
N ASN A 63 5.03 -10.42 -3.14
CA ASN A 63 6.31 -10.57 -3.83
C ASN A 63 6.76 -12.04 -3.91
N LEU A 64 7.55 -12.33 -4.94
CA LEU A 64 8.22 -13.63 -5.13
C LEU A 64 9.69 -13.59 -4.68
N ASP A 65 10.26 -12.40 -4.58
CA ASP A 65 11.65 -12.15 -4.19
C ASP A 65 11.76 -10.81 -3.43
N LYS A 66 12.99 -10.42 -3.08
CA LYS A 66 13.27 -9.21 -2.28
C LYS A 66 13.46 -7.91 -3.10
N HIS A 67 13.59 -8.00 -4.42
CA HIS A 67 14.01 -6.91 -5.30
C HIS A 67 12.93 -6.46 -6.27
N THR A 68 12.11 -7.38 -6.78
CA THR A 68 11.15 -7.11 -7.85
C THR A 68 9.90 -6.44 -7.27
N GLU A 69 9.52 -5.31 -7.87
CA GLU A 69 8.26 -4.64 -7.56
C GLU A 69 7.10 -5.45 -8.12
N ARG A 70 6.04 -5.57 -7.34
CA ARG A 70 4.78 -6.16 -7.77
C ARG A 70 3.67 -5.14 -7.64
N ARG A 71 2.97 -4.89 -8.75
CA ARG A 71 1.85 -3.96 -8.86
C ARG A 71 0.55 -4.75 -8.98
N HIS A 72 -0.45 -4.33 -8.22
CA HIS A 72 -1.82 -4.85 -8.31
C HIS A 72 -2.77 -3.68 -8.52
N TYR A 73 -3.39 -3.62 -9.68
CA TYR A 73 -4.51 -2.72 -9.92
C TYR A 73 -5.78 -3.33 -9.34
N LEU A 74 -6.60 -2.49 -8.74
CA LEU A 74 -7.86 -2.88 -8.13
C LEU A 74 -8.94 -2.87 -9.21
N ASN A 75 -9.63 -4.00 -9.40
CA ASN A 75 -10.76 -4.05 -10.33
C ASN A 75 -11.92 -3.16 -9.85
N SER A 76 -12.00 -2.90 -8.54
CA SER A 76 -12.98 -1.99 -7.93
C SER A 76 -12.26 -0.91 -7.12
N PRO A 77 -11.84 0.21 -7.74
CA PRO A 77 -11.27 1.33 -7.02
C PRO A 77 -12.20 1.82 -5.91
N PHE A 78 -11.64 2.19 -4.76
CA PHE A 78 -12.40 2.67 -3.61
C PHE A 78 -11.88 4.02 -3.13
N THR A 79 -12.72 4.79 -2.43
CA THR A 79 -12.34 6.06 -1.82
C THR A 79 -12.15 5.88 -0.33
N ALA A 80 -10.97 6.20 0.19
CA ALA A 80 -10.68 6.12 1.62
C ALA A 80 -9.63 7.14 2.06
N ARG A 81 -9.65 7.50 3.36
CA ARG A 81 -8.55 8.21 4.03
C ARG A 81 -7.51 7.24 4.59
N TYR A 82 -7.97 6.20 5.26
CA TYR A 82 -7.13 5.21 5.93
C TYR A 82 -7.17 3.89 5.18
N ILE A 83 -6.01 3.31 4.96
CA ILE A 83 -5.86 2.01 4.32
C ILE A 83 -4.92 1.16 5.16
N ARG A 84 -5.27 -0.09 5.39
CA ARG A 84 -4.40 -1.09 6.03
C ARG A 84 -4.11 -2.23 5.06
N LEU A 85 -2.83 -2.58 4.94
CA LEU A 85 -2.37 -3.81 4.32
C LEU A 85 -2.06 -4.82 5.42
N HIS A 86 -2.69 -5.98 5.34
CA HIS A 86 -2.57 -7.07 6.30
C HIS A 86 -1.79 -8.23 5.66
N PRO A 87 -0.53 -8.46 6.06
CA PRO A 87 0.22 -9.63 5.60
C PRO A 87 -0.49 -10.92 6.03
N ARG A 88 -0.65 -11.86 5.11
CA ARG A 88 -1.26 -13.19 5.36
C ARG A 88 -0.27 -14.33 5.23
N ARG A 89 0.76 -14.16 4.39
CA ARG A 89 1.87 -15.11 4.26
C ARG A 89 3.14 -14.35 3.94
N TRP A 90 4.28 -14.82 4.45
CA TRP A 90 5.59 -14.21 4.22
C TRP A 90 6.70 -15.25 4.13
N ARG A 91 7.87 -14.84 3.64
CA ARG A 91 9.11 -15.62 3.68
C ARG A 91 9.95 -15.15 4.87
N ARG A 92 10.23 -16.06 5.80
CA ARG A 92 11.04 -15.86 7.02
C ARG A 92 10.47 -14.83 8.01
N SER A 93 10.36 -13.56 7.63
CA SER A 93 9.77 -12.51 8.47
C SER A 93 8.89 -11.59 7.62
N ILE A 94 7.93 -10.92 8.27
CA ILE A 94 7.11 -9.89 7.63
C ILE A 94 8.01 -8.70 7.33
N ALA A 95 8.26 -8.46 6.04
CA ALA A 95 8.96 -7.26 5.57
C ALA A 95 8.40 -6.86 4.22
N LEU A 96 8.07 -5.59 4.07
CA LEU A 96 7.57 -5.01 2.82
C LEU A 96 7.96 -3.54 2.74
N ARG A 97 8.12 -3.05 1.52
CA ARG A 97 7.96 -1.65 1.13
C ARG A 97 6.72 -1.60 0.27
N ALA A 98 5.82 -0.66 0.52
CA ALA A 98 4.60 -0.56 -0.25
C ALA A 98 4.19 0.88 -0.50
N ALA A 99 3.50 1.08 -1.60
CA ALA A 99 2.92 2.35 -2.02
C ALA A 99 1.50 2.12 -2.56
N LEU A 100 0.68 3.17 -2.51
CA LEU A 100 -0.66 3.17 -3.10
C LEU A 100 -0.62 3.91 -4.43
N ILE A 101 -1.44 3.45 -5.39
CA ILE A 101 -1.71 4.13 -6.66
C ILE A 101 -3.12 4.71 -6.55
N GLY A 102 -3.30 5.95 -6.98
CA GLY A 102 -4.57 6.67 -6.81
C GLY A 102 -4.44 8.17 -7.09
N CYS A 103 -5.43 8.94 -6.68
CA CYS A 103 -5.34 10.39 -6.57
C CYS A 103 -6.38 10.96 -5.58
N PRO A 104 -6.31 12.25 -5.20
CA PRO A 104 -7.29 12.86 -4.31
C PRO A 104 -8.73 12.65 -4.78
N HIS A 105 -9.67 12.42 -3.84
CA HIS A 105 -11.08 12.26 -4.19
C HIS A 105 -11.71 13.56 -4.71
N LYS A 106 -11.20 14.70 -4.23
CA LYS A 106 -11.56 16.04 -4.70
C LYS A 106 -10.31 16.80 -5.10
N GLY A 107 -10.37 17.52 -6.21
CA GLY A 107 -9.24 18.27 -6.78
C GLY A 107 -8.56 17.54 -7.95
N ASN A 108 -7.50 18.15 -8.47
CA ASN A 108 -6.77 17.62 -9.63
C ASN A 108 -5.80 16.51 -9.21
N CYS A 109 -5.70 15.46 -10.02
CA CYS A 109 -4.68 14.43 -9.87
C CYS A 109 -3.33 15.01 -10.32
N GLY A 110 -2.62 15.68 -9.39
CA GLY A 110 -1.32 16.32 -9.65
C GLY A 110 -0.12 15.36 -9.58
N PRO A 111 1.06 15.79 -10.03
CA PRO A 111 2.32 15.05 -9.88
C PRO A 111 2.70 15.02 -8.39
N GLY A 112 2.36 13.92 -7.72
CA GLY A 112 2.53 13.78 -6.27
C GLY A 112 1.86 12.52 -5.72
N PHE A 113 0.90 11.96 -6.45
CA PHE A 113 0.41 10.61 -6.21
C PHE A 113 1.08 9.67 -7.22
N PHE A 114 2.02 8.86 -6.74
CA PHE A 114 3.03 8.12 -7.51
C PHE A 114 2.53 7.51 -8.83
N ARG A 115 2.70 8.26 -9.92
CA ARG A 115 3.06 7.66 -11.21
C ARG A 115 4.50 7.17 -11.02
N VAL A 116 4.73 5.86 -11.04
CA VAL A 116 6.07 5.37 -11.36
C VAL A 116 6.28 5.63 -12.85
N THR A 117 6.54 6.89 -13.20
CA THR A 117 7.26 7.20 -14.42
C THR A 117 8.73 6.87 -14.15
N GLN A 118 9.44 6.38 -15.15
CA GLN A 118 10.84 5.95 -15.05
C GLN A 118 11.79 7.04 -14.51
N ASP A 119 11.34 8.30 -14.42
CA ASP A 119 12.15 9.48 -14.09
C ASP A 119 11.86 10.12 -12.72
N SER A 120 11.05 9.50 -11.84
CA SER A 120 10.82 10.10 -10.51
C SER A 120 12.06 9.97 -9.61
N ALA A 121 12.79 11.09 -9.45
CA ALA A 121 13.93 11.23 -8.56
C ALA A 121 13.54 11.00 -7.09
N ALA A 122 14.47 10.41 -6.32
CA ALA A 122 14.28 10.09 -4.92
C ALA A 122 14.05 11.36 -4.07
N VAL A 123 12.86 11.51 -3.51
CA VAL A 123 12.58 12.56 -2.53
C VAL A 123 13.15 12.13 -1.17
N ARG A 124 14.10 12.89 -0.62
CA ARG A 124 14.59 12.67 0.75
C ARG A 124 13.49 12.95 1.76
N ASN A 125 13.40 12.12 2.79
CA ASN A 125 12.57 12.41 3.96
C ASN A 125 13.03 13.73 4.60
N ARG A 126 12.13 14.71 4.69
CA ARG A 126 12.34 15.88 5.56
C ARG A 126 12.39 15.36 6.99
N LYS A 127 13.54 15.52 7.64
CA LYS A 127 13.58 15.47 9.10
C LYS A 127 12.77 16.66 9.59
N THR A 128 11.85 16.40 10.51
CA THR A 128 11.28 17.45 11.36
C THR A 128 12.42 17.96 12.23
N ASP A 129 12.92 19.15 11.91
CA ASP A 129 13.81 19.87 12.82
C ASP A 129 12.97 20.25 14.04
N THR A 130 13.21 19.54 15.13
CA THR A 130 12.75 19.90 16.47
C THR A 130 14.02 20.03 17.31
N GLU A 131 14.08 21.14 18.06
CA GLU A 131 15.09 21.54 19.06
C GLU A 131 16.40 22.08 18.45
N THR A 132 16.87 23.29 18.75
CA THR A 132 16.72 24.15 19.96
C THR A 132 16.82 25.62 19.57
#